data_AF-A0A060SV35-F1
#
_entry.id   AF-A0A060SV35-F1
#
_cell.length_a   1.000
_cell.length_b   1.000
_cell.length_c   1.000
_cell.angle_alpha   90.00
_cell.angle_beta   90.00
_cell.angle_gamma   90.00
#
_symmetry.space_group_name_H-M   'P 1'
#
loop_
_entity.id
_entity.type
_entity.pdbx_description
1 polymer ?
#
loop_
_entity_poly.entity_id
_entity_poly.type
_entity_poly.pdbx_seq_one_letter_code
_entity_poly.pdbx_strand_id
1 'polypeptide(L)'
;MSRGDREAATGILKGSMRDNYTEHGVDEYYRKVGATYRNPHFPGIKNCLFLWLNRWWRMQQPHVEEKKFYVFDMACATIAVMEWWRAGREAHKTRQGGRDSDSDSDKRARPHSTAKARLPPPIGPDMPVPCILAADPYTAQAFHTRTGLYCHPLSFRDIAEGKLPEIASKPVGAPKSNNPSQASSPESSLRGHSDSVSSKTDGPILEMVICSFALHLVEKPSELFALLWELRYVSRDGCPARPYDIAHDALGNLQYEGALASHLGTAQATRGTIVPLSTASAC
;
A
#
# COMPACT_ATOMS: atom_id res chain seq x y z
N MET A 1 5.06 -21.66 -8.53
CA MET A 1 4.32 -20.39 -8.67
C MET A 1 4.80 -19.72 -9.95
N SER A 2 3.91 -19.52 -10.94
CA SER A 2 4.26 -18.79 -12.17
C SER A 2 4.71 -17.39 -11.78
N ARG A 3 5.99 -17.07 -12.05
CA ARG A 3 6.51 -15.71 -11.91
C ARG A 3 5.82 -14.92 -13.00
N GLY A 4 4.72 -14.26 -12.64
CA GLY A 4 3.92 -13.44 -13.56
C GLY A 4 4.84 -12.60 -14.42
N ASP A 5 4.48 -12.52 -15.70
CA ASP A 5 5.22 -11.88 -16.78
C ASP A 5 5.88 -10.60 -16.25
N ARG A 6 7.20 -10.66 -16.04
CA ARG A 6 7.95 -9.51 -15.56
C ARG A 6 8.01 -8.59 -16.75
N GLU A 7 7.17 -7.54 -16.77
CA GLU A 7 7.47 -6.38 -17.59
C GLU A 7 8.94 -6.04 -17.32
N ALA A 8 9.79 -6.26 -18.32
CA ALA A 8 11.22 -6.02 -18.20
C ALA A 8 11.34 -4.54 -17.88
N ALA A 9 11.62 -4.22 -16.61
CA ALA A 9 11.91 -2.85 -16.22
C ALA A 9 13.13 -2.44 -17.03
N THR A 10 12.90 -1.68 -18.09
CA THR A 10 13.91 -1.10 -18.95
C THR A 10 14.79 -0.22 -18.06
N GLY A 11 15.96 -0.73 -17.70
CA GLY A 11 16.92 -0.04 -16.81
C GLY A 11 17.47 -0.88 -15.65
N ILE A 12 17.05 -2.12 -15.41
CA ILE A 12 17.72 -2.95 -14.39
C ILE A 12 19.15 -3.30 -14.89
N LEU A 13 20.16 -2.58 -14.35
CA LEU A 13 21.57 -2.69 -14.74
C LEU A 13 22.15 -4.10 -14.45
N LYS A 14 21.71 -4.75 -13.35
CA LYS A 14 22.05 -6.12 -12.95
C LYS A 14 20.85 -6.90 -12.42
N GLY A 15 20.94 -8.23 -12.40
CA GLY A 15 19.85 -9.14 -12.01
C GLY A 15 19.24 -8.97 -10.59
N SER A 16 19.85 -8.18 -9.69
CA SER A 16 19.34 -7.90 -8.34
C SER A 16 19.46 -6.41 -7.98
N MET A 17 18.44 -5.86 -7.32
CA MET A 17 18.45 -4.48 -6.78
C MET A 17 19.61 -4.25 -5.80
N ARG A 18 19.92 -5.26 -4.97
CA ARG A 18 21.00 -5.15 -3.98
C ARG A 18 22.37 -4.99 -4.65
N ASP A 19 22.60 -5.74 -5.75
CA ASP A 19 23.86 -5.65 -6.50
C ASP A 19 24.01 -4.29 -7.16
N ASN A 20 22.90 -3.73 -7.68
CA ASN A 20 22.88 -2.39 -8.25
C ASN A 20 23.26 -1.32 -7.21
N TYR A 21 22.76 -1.43 -5.98
CA TYR A 21 23.09 -0.48 -4.91
C TYR A 21 24.54 -0.63 -4.44
N THR A 22 25.05 -1.85 -4.31
CA THR A 22 26.45 -2.07 -3.89
C THR A 22 27.44 -1.49 -4.90
N GLU A 23 27.14 -1.57 -6.20
CA GLU A 23 28.05 -1.10 -7.25
C GLU A 23 27.96 0.40 -7.54
N HIS A 24 26.74 0.94 -7.58
CA HIS A 24 26.52 2.33 -8.00
C HIS A 24 26.17 3.26 -6.85
N GLY A 25 25.70 2.73 -5.72
CA GLY A 25 24.99 3.50 -4.71
C GLY A 25 23.51 3.69 -5.08
N VAL A 26 22.68 3.94 -4.06
CA VAL A 26 21.23 4.13 -4.21
C VAL A 26 20.93 5.36 -5.08
N ASP A 27 21.59 6.48 -4.79
CA ASP A 27 21.34 7.75 -5.47
C ASP A 27 21.66 7.67 -6.97
N GLU A 28 22.81 7.12 -7.33
CA GLU A 28 23.25 6.97 -8.71
C GLU A 28 22.37 5.97 -9.50
N TYR A 29 21.93 4.89 -8.84
CA TYR A 29 21.00 3.95 -9.44
C TYR A 29 19.69 4.65 -9.80
N TYR A 30 19.06 5.32 -8.83
CA TYR A 30 17.79 6.00 -9.08
C TYR A 30 17.93 7.24 -9.96
N ARG A 31 19.10 7.90 -10.01
CA ARG A 31 19.37 8.94 -11.00
C ARG A 31 19.26 8.40 -12.44
N LYS A 32 19.68 7.15 -12.67
CA LYS A 32 19.63 6.52 -13.99
C LYS A 32 18.25 5.99 -14.35
N VAL A 33 17.52 5.41 -13.38
CA VAL A 33 16.30 4.62 -13.66
C VAL A 33 15.04 5.13 -12.96
N GLY A 34 15.15 6.13 -12.08
CA GLY A 34 14.06 6.59 -11.21
C GLY A 34 12.85 7.10 -11.97
N ALA A 35 13.05 7.69 -13.15
CA ALA A 35 11.98 8.18 -14.03
C ALA A 35 11.13 7.05 -14.65
N THR A 36 11.71 5.86 -14.85
CA THR A 36 11.03 4.70 -15.46
C THR A 36 10.79 3.56 -14.47
N TYR A 37 11.21 3.72 -13.21
CA TYR A 37 11.21 2.65 -12.22
C TYR A 37 9.83 1.99 -12.07
N ARG A 38 9.87 0.65 -11.92
CA ARG A 38 8.73 -0.20 -11.60
C ARG A 38 9.12 -1.12 -10.47
N ASN A 39 8.27 -1.19 -9.45
CA ASN A 39 8.47 -2.13 -8.36
C ASN A 39 8.12 -3.55 -8.87
N PRO A 40 9.09 -4.47 -9.00
CA PRO A 40 8.83 -5.83 -9.51
C PRO A 40 7.93 -6.66 -8.58
N HIS A 41 7.76 -6.22 -7.33
CA HIS A 41 6.89 -6.86 -6.33
C HIS A 41 5.50 -6.23 -6.27
N PHE A 42 5.19 -5.23 -7.10
CA PHE A 42 3.90 -4.53 -7.08
C PHE A 42 2.68 -5.47 -7.14
N PRO A 43 2.65 -6.54 -7.98
CA PRO A 43 1.51 -7.46 -7.97
C PRO A 43 1.28 -8.15 -6.62
N GLY A 44 2.36 -8.52 -5.91
CA GLY A 44 2.28 -9.09 -4.57
C GLY A 44 1.79 -8.07 -3.55
N ILE A 45 2.36 -6.86 -3.58
CA ILE A 45 1.98 -5.75 -2.70
C ILE A 45 0.51 -5.38 -2.88
N LYS A 46 0.03 -5.28 -4.13
CA LYS A 46 -1.36 -5.02 -4.47
C LYS A 46 -2.29 -6.06 -3.85
N ASN A 47 -1.95 -7.35 -3.94
CA ASN A 47 -2.75 -8.41 -3.33
C ASN A 47 -2.82 -8.28 -1.81
N CYS A 48 -1.69 -8.03 -1.15
CA CYS A 48 -1.65 -7.82 0.30
C CYS A 48 -2.47 -6.59 0.71
N LEU A 49 -2.34 -5.48 -0.02
CA LEU A 49 -3.10 -4.27 0.21
C LEU A 49 -4.61 -4.49 0.03
N PHE A 50 -5.05 -5.23 -1.00
CA PHE A 50 -6.46 -5.54 -1.18
C PHE A 50 -7.02 -6.36 -0.01
N LEU A 51 -6.31 -7.39 0.43
CA LEU A 51 -6.72 -8.21 1.58
C LEU A 51 -6.82 -7.36 2.85
N TRP A 52 -5.82 -6.52 3.08
CA TRP A 52 -5.79 -5.63 4.23
C TRP A 52 -6.91 -4.57 4.16
N LEU A 53 -7.10 -3.89 3.03
CA LEU A 53 -8.16 -2.90 2.83
C LEU A 53 -9.55 -3.52 2.96
N ASN A 54 -9.75 -4.74 2.47
CA ASN A 54 -10.98 -5.50 2.65
C ASN A 54 -11.30 -5.75 4.12
N ARG A 55 -10.27 -6.05 4.91
CA ARG A 55 -10.42 -6.29 6.36
C ARG A 55 -10.66 -4.97 7.09
N TRP A 56 -9.84 -3.95 6.81
CA TRP A 56 -9.97 -2.61 7.36
C TRP A 56 -11.36 -2.04 7.11
N TRP A 57 -11.86 -2.11 5.87
CA TRP A 57 -13.19 -1.62 5.51
C TRP A 57 -14.29 -2.30 6.34
N ARG A 58 -14.25 -3.63 6.47
CA ARG A 58 -15.24 -4.38 7.28
C ARG A 58 -15.24 -3.98 8.76
N MET A 59 -14.11 -3.57 9.30
CA MET A 59 -13.98 -3.19 10.72
C MET A 59 -14.31 -1.72 10.95
N GLN A 60 -13.96 -0.85 10.01
CA GLN A 60 -13.99 0.61 10.18
C GLN A 60 -15.16 1.30 9.48
N GLN A 61 -15.95 0.59 8.64
CA GLN A 61 -17.10 1.16 7.91
C GLN A 61 -18.00 2.08 8.76
N PRO A 62 -18.34 1.76 10.03
CA PRO A 62 -19.23 2.61 10.84
C PRO A 62 -18.62 3.96 11.29
N HIS A 63 -17.32 4.19 11.10
CA HIS A 63 -16.59 5.33 11.69
C HIS A 63 -15.91 6.23 10.65
N VAL A 64 -16.14 5.98 9.35
CA VAL A 64 -15.65 6.85 8.25
C VAL A 64 -16.68 7.95 7.93
N GLU A 65 -17.51 8.33 8.90
CA GLU A 65 -18.55 9.34 8.70
C GLU A 65 -17.89 10.73 8.53
N GLU A 66 -18.25 11.38 7.41
CA GLU A 66 -17.99 12.78 7.02
C GLU A 66 -16.54 13.22 6.78
N LYS A 67 -15.53 12.43 7.15
CA LYS A 67 -14.12 12.81 7.01
C LYS A 67 -13.52 12.31 5.70
N LYS A 68 -12.70 13.16 5.08
CA LYS A 68 -11.88 12.79 3.93
C LYS A 68 -10.98 11.60 4.29
N PHE A 69 -10.94 10.60 3.43
CA PHE A 69 -10.07 9.44 3.59
C PHE A 69 -8.66 9.76 3.09
N TYR A 70 -7.78 10.23 3.97
CA TYR A 70 -6.40 10.56 3.63
C TYR A 70 -5.48 9.35 3.76
N VAL A 71 -4.74 9.07 2.69
CA VAL A 71 -3.73 8.02 2.64
C VAL A 71 -2.39 8.66 2.31
N PHE A 72 -1.39 8.43 3.16
CA PHE A 72 -0.02 8.81 2.90
C PHE A 72 0.75 7.62 2.31
N ASP A 73 1.11 7.72 1.04
CA ASP A 73 1.85 6.71 0.29
C ASP A 73 3.32 7.11 0.14
N MET A 74 4.20 6.37 0.79
CA MET A 74 5.65 6.55 0.70
C MET A 74 6.31 5.57 -0.27
N ALA A 75 5.52 4.78 -1.02
CA ALA A 75 6.05 3.62 -1.72
C ALA A 75 5.25 3.13 -2.93
N CYS A 76 4.58 4.05 -3.62
CA CYS A 76 3.87 3.77 -4.86
C CYS A 76 2.75 2.70 -4.73
N ALA A 77 2.10 2.64 -3.57
CA ALA A 77 0.88 1.84 -3.34
C ALA A 77 -0.39 2.50 -3.90
N THR A 78 -0.31 3.77 -4.30
CA THR A 78 -1.42 4.60 -4.80
C THR A 78 -2.32 3.90 -5.80
N ILE A 79 -1.74 3.25 -6.82
CA ILE A 79 -2.51 2.55 -7.86
C ILE A 79 -3.39 1.46 -7.23
N ALA A 80 -2.83 0.66 -6.32
CA ALA A 80 -3.57 -0.43 -5.67
C ALA A 80 -4.73 0.11 -4.81
N VAL A 81 -4.51 1.19 -4.05
CA VAL A 81 -5.57 1.82 -3.23
C VAL A 81 -6.70 2.35 -4.12
N MET A 82 -6.35 3.05 -5.20
CA MET A 82 -7.34 3.63 -6.12
C MET A 82 -8.11 2.56 -6.90
N GLU A 83 -7.45 1.49 -7.33
CA GLU A 83 -8.09 0.34 -7.98
C GLU A 83 -9.02 -0.39 -7.02
N TRP A 84 -8.59 -0.62 -5.77
CA TRP A 84 -9.43 -1.22 -4.74
C TRP A 84 -10.72 -0.44 -4.53
N TRP A 85 -10.59 0.89 -4.37
CA TRP A 85 -11.75 1.77 -4.19
C TRP A 85 -12.69 1.73 -5.39
N ARG A 86 -12.16 1.88 -6.63
CA ARG A 86 -12.98 1.85 -7.86
C ARG A 86 -13.71 0.51 -8.03
N ALA A 87 -13.03 -0.61 -7.81
CA ALA A 87 -13.64 -1.92 -7.91
C ALA A 87 -14.72 -2.14 -6.85
N GLY A 88 -14.55 -1.62 -5.64
CA GLY A 88 -15.60 -1.64 -4.61
C GLY A 88 -16.82 -0.78 -4.99
N ARG A 89 -16.60 0.40 -5.58
CA ARG A 89 -17.68 1.27 -6.09
C ARG A 89 -18.46 0.59 -7.22
N GLU A 90 -17.77 -0.12 -8.10
CA GLU A 90 -18.42 -0.83 -9.20
C GLU A 90 -19.24 -2.03 -8.69
N ALA A 91 -18.69 -2.80 -7.75
CA ALA A 91 -19.41 -3.89 -7.09
C ALA A 91 -20.69 -3.41 -6.39
N HIS A 92 -20.69 -2.18 -5.86
CA HIS A 92 -21.89 -1.57 -5.29
C HIS A 92 -22.96 -1.24 -6.35
N LYS A 93 -22.58 -0.66 -7.49
CA LYS A 93 -23.52 -0.37 -8.58
C LYS A 93 -24.17 -1.63 -9.14
N THR A 94 -23.38 -2.68 -9.40
CA THR A 94 -23.89 -3.96 -9.90
C THR A 94 -24.92 -4.56 -8.95
N ARG A 95 -24.71 -4.44 -7.63
CA ARG A 95 -25.64 -4.95 -6.62
C ARG A 95 -26.94 -4.16 -6.55
N GLN A 96 -26.92 -2.85 -6.80
CA GLN A 96 -28.12 -2.03 -6.83
C GLN A 96 -28.96 -2.28 -8.08
N GLY A 97 -28.33 -2.41 -9.26
CA GLY A 97 -29.04 -2.65 -10.53
C GLY A 97 -29.70 -4.03 -10.63
N GLY A 98 -29.19 -5.04 -9.93
CA GLY A 98 -29.75 -6.40 -9.93
C GLY A 98 -30.93 -6.63 -8.97
N ARG A 99 -31.43 -5.60 -8.28
CA ARG A 99 -32.50 -5.75 -7.28
C ARG A 99 -33.91 -5.62 -7.86
N ASP A 100 -34.03 -5.11 -9.09
CA ASP A 100 -35.31 -4.87 -9.76
C ASP A 100 -35.76 -6.04 -10.65
N SER A 101 -34.92 -7.08 -10.81
CA SER A 101 -35.23 -8.23 -11.67
C SER A 101 -34.82 -9.55 -11.00
N ASP A 102 -35.80 -10.43 -10.82
CA ASP A 102 -35.72 -11.86 -10.48
C ASP A 102 -35.81 -12.36 -9.03
N SER A 103 -37.03 -12.79 -8.70
CA SER A 103 -37.49 -14.19 -8.62
C SER A 103 -36.63 -15.23 -7.88
N ASP A 104 -37.33 -15.98 -7.02
CA ASP A 104 -36.88 -16.67 -5.81
C ASP A 104 -36.32 -18.08 -6.03
N SER A 105 -35.61 -18.33 -7.14
CA SER A 105 -35.17 -19.71 -7.45
C SER A 105 -33.67 -19.94 -7.23
N ASP A 106 -33.39 -20.74 -6.19
CA ASP A 106 -32.22 -21.61 -6.04
C ASP A 106 -30.81 -20.99 -5.90
N LYS A 107 -30.52 -20.38 -4.75
CA LYS A 107 -29.13 -20.13 -4.30
C LYS A 107 -28.57 -21.32 -3.53
N ARG A 108 -28.23 -22.41 -4.23
CA ARG A 108 -27.34 -23.45 -3.70
C ARG A 108 -25.97 -22.83 -3.34
N ALA A 109 -25.59 -22.93 -2.07
CA ALA A 109 -24.33 -22.45 -1.52
C ALA A 109 -23.13 -23.11 -2.23
N ARG A 110 -22.51 -22.39 -3.17
CA ARG A 110 -21.22 -22.81 -3.74
C ARG A 110 -20.10 -22.48 -2.74
N PRO A 111 -19.12 -23.39 -2.55
CA PRO A 111 -18.00 -23.17 -1.64
C PRO A 111 -17.28 -21.88 -1.98
N HIS A 112 -17.01 -21.06 -0.94
CA HIS A 112 -16.30 -19.80 -1.05
C HIS A 112 -14.88 -20.04 -1.56
N SER A 113 -14.63 -19.82 -2.85
CA SER A 113 -13.26 -19.88 -3.36
C SER A 113 -12.44 -18.72 -2.78
N THR A 114 -11.18 -19.02 -2.42
CA THR A 114 -10.20 -18.07 -1.89
C THR A 114 -9.96 -16.87 -2.82
N ALA A 115 -10.27 -17.00 -4.11
CA ALA A 115 -10.23 -15.91 -5.07
C ALA A 115 -11.21 -14.76 -4.74
N LYS A 116 -12.37 -15.06 -4.12
CA LYS A 116 -13.35 -14.03 -3.73
C LYS A 116 -12.85 -13.13 -2.60
N ALA A 117 -11.98 -13.63 -1.72
CA ALA A 117 -11.46 -12.83 -0.60
C ALA A 117 -10.61 -11.64 -1.05
N ARG A 118 -10.10 -11.69 -2.30
CA ARG A 118 -9.28 -10.64 -2.91
C ARG A 118 -10.10 -9.57 -3.64
N LEU A 119 -11.41 -9.77 -3.83
CA LEU A 119 -12.26 -8.76 -4.45
C LEU A 119 -12.69 -7.73 -3.40
N PRO A 120 -12.68 -6.43 -3.71
CA PRO A 120 -13.18 -5.42 -2.79
C PRO A 120 -14.66 -5.66 -2.45
N PRO A 121 -15.07 -5.49 -1.19
CA PRO A 121 -16.48 -5.47 -0.86
C PRO A 121 -17.19 -4.30 -1.58
N PRO A 122 -18.51 -4.35 -1.78
CA PRO A 122 -19.27 -3.20 -2.27
C PRO A 122 -19.03 -1.98 -1.37
N ILE A 123 -18.52 -0.89 -1.96
CA ILE A 123 -18.27 0.38 -1.28
C ILE A 123 -19.39 1.34 -1.68
N GLY A 124 -20.14 1.82 -0.68
CA GLY A 124 -21.27 2.71 -0.89
C GLY A 124 -20.87 4.12 -1.34
N PRO A 125 -21.88 4.97 -1.67
CA PRO A 125 -21.67 6.35 -2.07
C PRO A 125 -21.06 7.23 -0.98
N ASP A 126 -21.32 6.87 0.28
CA ASP A 126 -20.87 7.47 1.53
C ASP A 126 -19.36 7.52 1.69
N MET A 127 -18.64 6.51 1.17
CA MET A 127 -17.18 6.48 1.23
C MET A 127 -16.57 7.49 0.25
N PRO A 128 -15.84 8.52 0.71
CA PRO A 128 -15.19 9.47 -0.18
C PRO A 128 -14.09 8.81 -1.01
N VAL A 129 -13.73 9.47 -2.11
CA VAL A 129 -12.56 9.09 -2.90
C VAL A 129 -11.29 9.24 -2.04
N PRO A 130 -10.37 8.26 -2.01
CA PRO A 130 -9.11 8.40 -1.29
C PRO A 130 -8.35 9.66 -1.72
N CYS A 131 -7.93 10.47 -0.75
CA CYS A 131 -7.07 11.62 -0.95
C CYS A 131 -5.63 11.17 -0.69
N ILE A 132 -4.84 11.11 -1.76
CA ILE A 132 -3.48 10.56 -1.68
C ILE A 132 -2.48 11.70 -1.47
N LEU A 133 -1.72 11.57 -0.40
CA LEU A 133 -0.49 12.31 -0.15
C LEU A 133 0.65 11.36 -0.54
N ALA A 134 1.53 11.76 -1.45
CA ALA A 134 2.61 10.91 -1.90
C ALA A 134 3.97 11.57 -1.65
N ALA A 135 4.92 10.79 -1.16
CA ALA A 135 6.31 11.21 -1.03
C ALA A 135 7.26 10.10 -1.47
N ASP A 136 8.21 10.44 -2.32
CA ASP A 136 9.27 9.53 -2.75
C ASP A 136 10.46 10.36 -3.28
N PRO A 137 11.64 10.27 -2.66
CA PRO A 137 12.80 11.06 -3.07
C PRO A 137 13.39 10.62 -4.42
N TYR A 138 13.08 9.40 -4.88
CA TYR A 138 13.76 8.77 -6.01
C TYR A 138 12.85 8.50 -7.20
N THR A 139 11.56 8.25 -6.98
CA THR A 139 10.63 7.80 -8.04
C THR A 139 9.45 8.75 -8.29
N ALA A 140 9.53 9.99 -7.81
CA ALA A 140 8.48 11.01 -7.99
C ALA A 140 8.04 11.19 -9.46
N GLN A 141 8.98 11.20 -10.41
CA GLN A 141 8.65 11.32 -11.84
C GLN A 141 7.90 10.06 -12.36
N ALA A 142 8.39 8.85 -12.07
CA ALA A 142 7.73 7.61 -12.47
C ALA A 142 6.34 7.47 -11.83
N PHE A 143 6.17 7.97 -10.61
CA PHE A 143 4.89 8.06 -9.93
C PHE A 143 3.94 9.00 -10.68
N HIS A 144 4.38 10.21 -10.99
CA HIS A 144 3.57 11.21 -11.69
C HIS A 144 3.12 10.69 -13.06
N THR A 145 4.02 10.13 -13.87
CA THR A 145 3.69 9.58 -15.19
C THR A 145 2.61 8.50 -15.13
N ARG A 146 2.59 7.68 -14.07
CA ARG A 146 1.62 6.57 -13.94
C ARG A 146 0.27 7.00 -13.38
N THR A 147 0.28 7.93 -12.44
CA THR A 147 -0.91 8.25 -11.63
C THR A 147 -1.54 9.57 -12.03
N GLY A 148 -0.78 10.46 -12.69
CA GLY A 148 -1.12 11.86 -12.89
C GLY A 148 -1.12 12.69 -11.61
N LEU A 149 -0.73 12.11 -10.47
CA LEU A 149 -0.75 12.78 -9.16
C LEU A 149 0.63 13.38 -8.85
N TYR A 150 0.66 14.39 -8.00
CA TYR A 150 1.90 14.98 -7.51
C TYR A 150 2.51 14.10 -6.42
N CYS A 151 3.83 13.94 -6.47
CA CYS A 151 4.61 13.24 -5.44
C CYS A 151 5.68 14.20 -4.92
N HIS A 152 5.65 14.48 -3.62
CA HIS A 152 6.65 15.34 -3.02
C HIS A 152 8.02 14.62 -2.98
N PRO A 153 9.12 15.28 -3.36
CA PRO A 153 10.46 14.71 -3.29
C PRO A 153 11.03 14.77 -1.86
N LEU A 154 10.23 14.40 -0.86
CA LEU A 154 10.67 14.37 0.54
C LEU A 154 11.45 13.08 0.81
N SER A 155 12.59 13.21 1.47
CA SER A 155 13.37 12.07 1.96
C SER A 155 12.75 11.46 3.22
N PHE A 156 13.22 10.26 3.61
CA PHE A 156 12.86 9.69 4.92
C PHE A 156 13.28 10.58 6.08
N ARG A 157 14.42 11.27 5.93
CA ARG A 157 14.92 12.21 6.93
C ARG A 157 14.00 13.41 7.07
N ASP A 158 13.55 13.99 5.96
CA ASP A 158 12.59 15.09 5.98
C ASP A 158 11.31 14.70 6.73
N ILE A 159 10.79 13.50 6.47
CA ILE A 159 9.59 12.99 7.14
C ILE A 159 9.85 12.73 8.62
N ALA A 160 11.01 12.16 8.99
CA ALA A 160 11.40 11.97 10.38
C ALA A 160 11.59 13.29 11.15
N GLU A 161 11.90 14.38 10.44
CA GLU A 161 11.97 15.75 10.97
C GLU A 161 10.58 16.44 11.00
N GLY A 162 9.50 15.72 10.69
CA GLY A 162 8.12 16.21 10.74
C GLY A 162 7.62 16.90 9.47
N LYS A 163 8.38 16.88 8.37
CA LYS A 163 7.90 17.42 7.09
C LYS A 163 6.91 16.45 6.45
N LEU A 164 5.72 16.95 6.14
CA LEU A 164 4.67 16.17 5.49
C LEU A 164 4.27 16.83 4.17
N PRO A 165 3.80 16.04 3.19
CA PRO A 165 3.14 16.58 2.00
C PRO A 165 1.95 17.47 2.40
N GLU A 166 1.96 18.72 1.95
CA GLU A 166 0.85 19.65 2.18
C GLU A 166 -0.28 19.47 1.17
N ILE A 167 0.06 19.01 -0.04
CA ILE A 167 -0.88 18.97 -1.17
C ILE A 167 -1.39 17.54 -1.35
N ALA A 168 -2.64 17.32 -0.93
CA ALA A 168 -3.35 16.10 -1.29
C ALA A 168 -3.73 16.14 -2.77
N SER A 169 -3.22 15.18 -3.53
CA SER A 169 -3.57 15.06 -4.94
C SER A 169 -5.00 14.50 -5.05
N LYS A 170 -5.92 15.29 -5.61
CA LYS A 170 -7.25 14.80 -5.95
C LYS A 170 -7.15 14.03 -7.28
N PRO A 171 -7.63 12.79 -7.36
CA PRO A 171 -7.65 12.06 -8.62
C PRO A 171 -8.54 12.78 -9.64
N VAL A 172 -7.99 12.98 -10.84
CA VAL A 172 -8.69 13.55 -12.00
C VAL A 172 -9.91 12.66 -12.29
N GLY A 173 -11.12 13.19 -12.05
CA GLY A 173 -12.39 12.48 -12.27
C GLY A 173 -13.28 12.31 -11.04
N ALA A 174 -12.88 12.78 -9.85
CA ALA A 174 -13.85 12.98 -8.77
C ALA A 174 -14.90 14.02 -9.23
N PRO A 175 -16.21 13.77 -9.04
CA PRO A 175 -17.23 14.76 -9.39
C PRO A 175 -16.88 16.08 -8.68
N LYS A 176 -16.78 17.16 -9.47
CA LYS A 176 -16.54 18.50 -8.93
C LYS A 176 -17.67 18.78 -7.94
N SER A 177 -17.35 18.80 -6.66
CA SER A 177 -18.21 19.47 -5.69
C SER A 177 -18.30 20.92 -6.17
N ASN A 178 -19.50 21.34 -6.59
CA ASN A 178 -19.79 22.68 -7.09
C ASN A 178 -19.71 23.68 -5.93
N ASN A 179 -18.50 23.93 -5.42
CA ASN A 179 -18.19 25.05 -4.55
C ASN A 179 -17.31 26.03 -5.33
N PRO A 180 -17.81 27.22 -5.71
CA PRO A 180 -17.01 28.21 -6.40
C PRO A 180 -16.20 28.98 -5.35
N SER A 181 -14.93 28.63 -5.15
CA SER A 181 -13.96 29.51 -4.46
C SER A 181 -12.52 29.17 -4.87
N GLN A 182 -11.95 30.11 -5.63
CA GLN A 182 -10.53 30.40 -5.85
C GLN A 182 -9.68 29.35 -6.60
N ALA A 183 -9.63 29.52 -7.92
CA ALA A 183 -8.48 29.14 -8.71
C ALA A 183 -7.38 30.19 -8.51
N SER A 184 -6.27 29.80 -7.89
CA SER A 184 -5.01 30.55 -7.94
C SER A 184 -4.02 29.79 -8.82
N SER A 185 -3.66 30.44 -9.93
CA SER A 185 -2.64 30.03 -10.89
C SER A 185 -1.25 29.94 -10.24
N PRO A 186 -0.36 29.01 -10.65
CA PRO A 186 0.98 28.91 -10.09
C PRO A 186 1.97 29.66 -10.99
N GLU A 187 2.14 30.97 -10.83
CA GLU A 187 3.33 31.64 -11.33
C GLU A 187 3.63 32.98 -10.62
N SER A 188 4.83 33.05 -10.03
CA SER A 188 5.52 34.23 -9.50
C SER A 188 4.97 34.91 -8.22
N SER A 189 5.73 34.79 -7.12
CA SER A 189 6.20 35.94 -6.35
C SER A 189 7.11 35.50 -5.19
N LEU A 190 8.41 35.75 -5.38
CA LEU A 190 9.38 35.96 -4.31
C LEU A 190 9.13 37.36 -3.71
N ARG A 191 8.66 37.46 -2.45
CA ARG A 191 8.97 38.52 -1.45
C ARG A 191 7.93 38.57 -0.33
N GLY A 192 8.41 38.68 0.92
CA GLY A 192 7.69 39.35 2.01
C GLY A 192 7.45 38.50 3.25
N HIS A 193 8.32 38.65 4.25
CA HIS A 193 8.12 38.16 5.62
C HIS A 193 6.86 38.74 6.27
N SER A 194 6.09 37.87 6.89
CA SER A 194 5.13 38.20 7.95
C SER A 194 5.28 37.11 9.01
N ASP A 195 5.98 37.45 10.11
CA ASP A 195 6.04 36.65 11.33
C ASP A 195 4.67 36.67 12.02
N SER A 196 3.71 35.96 11.44
CA SER A 196 2.51 35.54 12.15
C SER A 196 2.83 34.20 12.79
N VAL A 197 2.89 34.18 14.12
CA VAL A 197 2.86 32.97 14.95
C VAL A 197 1.50 32.30 14.72
N SER A 198 1.35 31.66 13.56
CA SER A 198 0.16 30.92 13.19
C SER A 198 0.17 29.62 13.97
N SER A 199 -0.87 29.41 14.76
CA SER A 199 -1.31 28.12 15.31
C SER A 199 -0.71 26.93 14.56
N LYS A 200 0.17 26.19 15.22
CA LYS A 200 0.73 24.93 14.72
C LYS A 200 -0.41 24.00 14.27
N THR A 201 -0.59 23.97 12.95
CA THR A 201 -0.89 22.78 12.13
C THR A 201 -2.09 21.92 12.54
N ASP A 202 -3.30 22.35 12.18
CA ASP A 202 -4.37 21.40 11.84
C ASP A 202 -4.07 20.81 10.44
N GLY A 203 -3.02 19.99 10.36
CA GLY A 203 -2.75 19.18 9.19
C GLY A 203 -3.85 18.12 8.99
N PRO A 204 -4.00 17.56 7.78
CA PRO A 204 -4.96 16.48 7.57
C PRO A 204 -4.59 15.28 8.44
N ILE A 205 -5.55 14.79 9.24
CA ILE A 205 -5.39 13.55 9.99
C ILE A 205 -5.29 12.40 8.98
N LEU A 206 -4.19 11.66 9.00
CA LEU A 206 -3.99 10.53 8.11
C LEU A 206 -4.75 9.31 8.65
N GLU A 207 -5.64 8.75 7.84
CA GLU A 207 -6.32 7.49 8.18
C GLU A 207 -5.41 6.28 7.92
N MET A 208 -4.40 6.45 7.06
CA MET A 208 -3.50 5.37 6.67
C MET A 208 -2.16 5.88 6.18
N VAL A 209 -1.10 5.20 6.61
CA VAL A 209 0.25 5.36 6.08
C VAL A 209 0.68 4.05 5.43
N ILE A 210 1.12 4.11 4.18
CA ILE A 210 1.66 2.96 3.45
C ILE A 210 3.14 3.22 3.18
N CYS A 211 3.98 2.53 3.94
CA CYS A 211 5.41 2.51 3.72
C CYS A 211 5.81 1.11 3.26
N SER A 212 6.09 0.94 1.97
CA SER A 212 6.51 -0.35 1.40
C SER A 212 7.94 -0.27 0.86
N PHE A 213 8.68 -1.37 1.00
CA PHE A 213 10.00 -1.66 0.45
C PHE A 213 11.12 -0.66 0.78
N ALA A 214 10.98 0.66 0.63
CA ALA A 214 12.06 1.64 0.71
C ALA A 214 12.58 1.95 2.14
N LEU A 215 11.99 1.36 3.19
CA LEU A 215 12.55 1.45 4.54
C LEU A 215 13.97 0.87 4.64
N HIS A 216 14.35 -0.05 3.75
CA HIS A 216 15.74 -0.55 3.70
C HIS A 216 16.76 0.52 3.29
N LEU A 217 16.31 1.68 2.77
CA LEU A 217 17.18 2.82 2.46
C LEU A 217 17.51 3.64 3.72
N VAL A 218 16.86 3.36 4.85
CA VAL A 218 17.19 3.97 6.14
C VAL A 218 18.29 3.12 6.79
N GLU A 219 19.53 3.58 6.67
CA GLU A 219 20.71 2.82 7.11
C GLU A 219 20.85 2.78 8.63
N LYS A 220 20.50 3.89 9.32
CA LYS A 220 20.66 3.99 10.76
C LYS A 220 19.37 3.56 11.49
N PRO A 221 19.45 2.61 12.43
CA PRO A 221 18.28 2.20 13.23
C PRO A 221 17.61 3.36 13.98
N SER A 222 18.38 4.36 14.42
CA SER A 222 17.85 5.57 15.07
C SER A 222 17.00 6.44 14.15
N GLU A 223 17.37 6.54 12.86
CA GLU A 223 16.60 7.28 11.86
C GLU A 223 15.31 6.52 11.52
N LEU A 224 15.37 5.18 11.46
CA LEU A 224 14.17 4.36 11.27
C LEU A 224 13.20 4.53 12.44
N PHE A 225 13.71 4.55 13.67
CA PHE A 225 12.90 4.81 14.85
C PHE A 225 12.25 6.20 14.79
N ALA A 226 13.02 7.25 14.48
CA ALA A 226 12.50 8.61 14.36
C ALA A 226 11.42 8.72 13.27
N LEU A 227 11.62 8.08 12.12
CA LEU A 227 10.62 8.02 11.06
C LEU A 227 9.33 7.34 11.52
N LEU A 228 9.42 6.14 12.09
CA LEU A 228 8.24 5.39 12.55
C LEU A 228 7.52 6.10 13.69
N TRP A 229 8.27 6.77 14.56
CA TRP A 229 7.74 7.61 15.62
C TRP A 229 6.90 8.73 15.01
N GLU A 230 7.45 9.50 14.08
CA GLU A 230 6.73 10.61 13.46
C GLU A 230 5.48 10.14 12.70
N LEU A 231 5.60 9.08 11.89
CA LEU A 231 4.45 8.51 11.17
C LEU A 231 3.30 8.08 12.10
N ARG A 232 3.61 7.63 13.32
CA ARG A 232 2.60 7.29 14.32
C ARG A 232 1.83 8.52 14.78
N TYR A 233 2.49 9.65 15.03
CA TYR A 233 1.83 10.88 15.51
C TYR A 233 0.92 11.50 14.46
N VAL A 234 1.28 11.35 13.19
CA VAL A 234 0.52 11.92 12.07
C VAL A 234 -0.66 11.01 11.68
N SER A 235 -0.55 9.71 11.96
CA SER A 235 -1.66 8.77 11.81
C SER A 235 -2.71 8.93 12.91
N ARG A 236 -3.99 8.72 12.58
CA ARG A 236 -5.10 8.78 13.55
C ARG A 236 -4.93 7.84 14.75
N ASP A 237 -4.18 6.75 14.56
CA ASP A 237 -3.86 5.77 15.60
C ASP A 237 -2.80 6.27 16.61
N GLY A 238 -2.29 7.50 16.44
CA GLY A 238 -1.46 8.22 17.41
C GLY A 238 -2.20 8.65 18.68
N CYS A 239 -3.53 8.52 18.72
CA CYS A 239 -4.27 8.65 19.98
C CYS A 239 -3.93 7.45 20.89
N PRO A 240 -3.39 7.66 22.12
CA PRO A 240 -2.93 6.59 23.01
C PRO A 240 -4.04 5.60 23.45
N ALA A 241 -5.29 5.80 23.04
CA ALA A 241 -6.44 5.01 23.47
C ALA A 241 -6.76 3.76 22.63
N ARG A 242 -6.14 3.53 21.45
CA ARG A 242 -6.47 2.34 20.62
C ARG A 242 -5.31 1.74 19.81
N PRO A 243 -4.22 1.26 20.43
CA PRO A 243 -3.15 0.65 19.66
C PRO A 243 -3.38 -0.88 19.52
N TYR A 244 -3.13 -1.43 18.33
CA TYR A 244 -2.69 -2.83 18.06
C TYR A 244 -3.58 -3.92 17.43
N ASP A 245 -4.81 -3.70 16.95
CA ASP A 245 -5.60 -4.88 16.48
C ASP A 245 -5.46 -5.29 14.98
N ILE A 246 -4.81 -4.50 14.12
CA ILE A 246 -4.96 -4.72 12.66
C ILE A 246 -3.69 -5.28 11.97
N ALA A 247 -2.49 -4.89 12.41
CA ALA A 247 -1.25 -5.28 11.71
C ALA A 247 -0.73 -6.67 12.10
N HIS A 248 -0.90 -7.09 13.35
CA HIS A 248 -0.36 -8.36 13.85
C HIS A 248 -1.06 -9.58 13.22
N ASP A 249 -2.34 -9.42 12.91
CA ASP A 249 -3.22 -10.51 12.49
C ASP A 249 -3.20 -10.74 10.95
N ALA A 250 -2.79 -9.74 10.18
CA ALA A 250 -2.57 -9.87 8.73
C ALA A 250 -1.23 -10.53 8.39
N LEU A 251 -0.18 -10.28 9.19
CA LEU A 251 1.12 -10.93 9.02
C LEU A 251 1.12 -12.38 9.54
N GLY A 252 0.36 -12.67 10.60
CA GLY A 252 0.19 -14.04 11.12
C GLY A 252 -0.41 -15.01 10.09
N ASN A 253 -1.42 -14.56 9.32
CA ASN A 253 -2.03 -15.38 8.26
C ASN A 253 -1.11 -15.58 7.03
N LEU A 254 -0.22 -14.63 6.74
CA LEU A 254 0.76 -14.79 5.65
C LEU A 254 1.87 -15.80 6.00
N GLN A 255 2.28 -15.89 7.27
CA GLN A 255 3.22 -16.93 7.73
C GLN A 255 2.57 -18.32 7.74
N TYR A 256 1.27 -18.45 8.08
CA TYR A 256 0.57 -19.74 8.08
C TYR A 256 0.31 -20.29 6.67
N GLU A 257 -0.05 -19.44 5.69
CA GLU A 257 -0.25 -19.86 4.30
C GLU A 257 1.08 -20.28 3.62
N GLY A 258 2.21 -19.67 4.02
CA GLY A 258 3.54 -20.09 3.57
C GLY A 258 3.94 -21.48 4.10
N ALA A 259 3.54 -21.82 5.33
CA ALA A 259 3.80 -23.13 5.93
C ALA A 259 2.97 -24.25 5.28
N LEU A 260 1.69 -24.00 4.97
CA LEU A 260 0.80 -24.99 4.32
C LEU A 260 1.22 -25.33 2.88
N ALA A 261 1.79 -24.38 2.14
CA ALA A 261 2.32 -24.63 0.79
C ALA A 261 3.57 -25.53 0.79
N SER A 262 4.29 -25.64 1.91
CA SER A 262 5.50 -26.47 2.03
C SER A 262 5.21 -27.94 2.40
N HIS A 263 4.00 -28.28 2.83
CA HIS A 263 3.64 -29.63 3.28
C HIS A 263 2.87 -30.49 2.25
N LEU A 264 2.54 -29.95 1.08
CA LEU A 264 1.80 -30.67 0.03
C LEU A 264 2.66 -31.06 -1.19
N GLY A 265 3.99 -31.11 -1.02
CA GLY A 265 4.93 -31.21 -2.13
C GLY A 265 6.00 -32.29 -2.00
N THR A 266 5.72 -33.51 -1.56
CA THR A 266 6.56 -34.68 -1.92
C THR A 266 5.84 -36.01 -1.68
N ALA A 267 5.27 -36.59 -2.75
CA ALA A 267 4.88 -37.99 -2.75
C ALA A 267 5.13 -38.57 -4.15
N GLN A 268 6.37 -39.04 -4.39
CA GLN A 268 6.67 -40.16 -5.28
C GLN A 268 8.18 -40.44 -5.26
N ALA A 269 8.58 -41.54 -4.63
CA ALA A 269 9.72 -42.37 -5.04
C ALA A 269 9.75 -43.68 -4.23
N THR A 270 9.32 -44.75 -4.91
CA THR A 270 9.90 -46.10 -4.94
C THR A 270 10.30 -46.80 -3.63
N ARG A 271 9.59 -47.92 -3.41
CA ARG A 271 9.94 -49.08 -2.56
C ARG A 271 11.41 -49.50 -2.72
N GLY A 272 12.10 -49.62 -1.59
CA GLY A 272 13.37 -50.33 -1.45
C GLY A 272 13.44 -50.96 -0.07
N THR A 273 13.34 -52.28 -0.04
CA THR A 273 13.41 -53.16 1.13
C THR A 273 14.78 -53.07 1.81
N ILE A 274 14.83 -52.81 3.13
CA ILE A 274 16.02 -53.06 3.96
C ILE A 274 15.59 -53.75 5.26
N VAL A 275 16.28 -54.86 5.53
CA VAL A 275 16.16 -55.81 6.65
C VAL A 275 16.74 -55.22 7.94
N PRO A 276 16.21 -55.52 9.14
CA PRO A 276 16.80 -55.07 10.38
C PRO A 276 17.98 -55.97 10.78
N LEU A 277 19.09 -55.37 11.20
CA LEU A 277 20.17 -56.08 11.90
C LEU A 277 20.42 -55.45 13.26
N SER A 278 20.48 -56.36 14.22
CA SER A 278 20.42 -56.22 15.66
C SER A 278 21.81 -55.95 16.28
N THR A 279 21.81 -55.22 17.40
CA THR A 279 22.66 -55.32 18.61
C THR A 279 24.19 -55.32 18.52
N ALA A 280 24.81 -54.42 19.32
CA ALA A 280 25.88 -54.63 20.33
C ALA A 280 26.74 -53.33 20.41
N SER A 281 26.75 -52.57 21.52
CA SER A 281 27.43 -52.78 22.81
C SER A 281 28.94 -52.45 22.80
N ALA A 282 29.29 -51.47 23.65
CA ALA A 282 30.53 -51.27 24.41
C ALA A 282 31.90 -51.25 23.68
N CYS A 283 32.56 -50.10 23.66
CA CYS A 283 33.61 -49.67 24.61
C CYS A 283 34.05 -48.24 24.27
#